data_AF-A0A8T9IED4-F1
#
_entry.id   AF-A0A8T9IED4-F1
#
_cell.length_a   1.000
_cell.length_b   1.000
_cell.length_c   1.000
_cell.angle_alpha   90.00
_cell.angle_beta   90.00
_cell.angle_gamma   90.00
#
_symmetry.space_group_name_H-M   'P 1'
#
loop_
_entity.id
_entity.type
_entity.pdbx_description
1 polymer ?
#
loop_
_entity_poly.entity_id
_entity_poly.type
_entity_poly.pdbx_seq_one_letter_code
_entity_poly.pdbx_strand_id
1 'polypeptide(L)'
;MARPRKPINLAEVTNLASRGLTEEQIGAALGISTDTIRRRKKDYAEFGEALKKGKAQGVAMVTNALFKNAQEGNVVAQIFYLKNRDPENWRERVEHTGKGGGPVETVNYTADDYRAAARKIDSLLDDD
;
A
#
# COMPACT_ATOMS: atom_id res chain seq x y z
N MET A 1 -27.12 -20.52 -25.07
CA MET A 1 -26.79 -19.10 -25.30
C MET A 1 -25.98 -18.58 -24.11
N ALA A 2 -24.97 -17.74 -24.33
CA ALA A 2 -24.21 -17.13 -23.23
C ALA A 2 -25.06 -16.13 -22.45
N ARG A 3 -24.97 -16.11 -21.11
CA ARG A 3 -25.68 -15.17 -20.25
C ARG A 3 -25.21 -13.73 -20.57
N PRO A 4 -26.11 -12.77 -20.82
CA PRO A 4 -25.73 -11.40 -21.16
C PRO A 4 -24.96 -10.74 -20.01
N ARG A 5 -23.98 -9.91 -20.34
CA ARG A 5 -23.17 -9.18 -19.36
C ARG A 5 -24.02 -8.12 -18.67
N LYS A 6 -23.92 -7.99 -17.34
CA LYS A 6 -24.58 -6.92 -16.59
C LYS A 6 -24.07 -5.55 -17.08
N PRO A 7 -24.94 -4.60 -17.48
CA PRO A 7 -24.49 -3.25 -17.80
C PRO A 7 -23.88 -2.60 -16.55
N ILE A 8 -22.77 -1.87 -16.72
CA ILE A 8 -22.13 -1.13 -15.62
C ILE A 8 -22.10 0.34 -15.97
N ASN A 9 -22.48 1.18 -15.00
CA ASN A 9 -22.35 2.61 -15.08
C ASN A 9 -20.91 3.05 -14.73
N LEU A 10 -20.20 3.62 -15.69
CA LEU A 10 -18.82 4.09 -15.51
C LEU A 10 -18.70 5.28 -14.55
N ALA A 11 -19.74 6.13 -14.46
CA ALA A 11 -19.75 7.24 -13.51
C ALA A 11 -19.82 6.73 -12.06
N GLU A 12 -20.60 5.68 -11.82
CA GLU A 12 -20.68 5.01 -10.52
C GLU A 12 -19.35 4.35 -10.14
N VAL A 13 -18.70 3.67 -11.08
CA VAL A 13 -17.35 3.09 -10.89
C VAL A 13 -16.35 4.17 -10.49
N THR A 14 -16.38 5.31 -11.19
CA THR A 14 -15.48 6.45 -10.91
C THR A 14 -15.73 7.01 -9.51
N ASN A 15 -16.99 7.20 -9.12
CA ASN A 15 -17.37 7.71 -7.80
C ASN A 15 -16.97 6.75 -6.66
N LEU A 16 -17.20 5.45 -6.82
CA LEU A 16 -16.79 4.47 -5.82
C LEU A 16 -15.25 4.46 -5.68
N ALA A 17 -14.54 4.50 -6.80
CA ALA A 17 -13.08 4.57 -6.80
C ALA A 17 -12.53 5.87 -6.19
N SER A 18 -13.18 7.02 -6.40
CA SER A 18 -12.76 8.30 -5.80
C SER A 18 -12.97 8.37 -4.30
N ARG A 19 -13.84 7.53 -3.74
CA ARG A 19 -14.00 7.37 -2.30
C ARG A 19 -12.96 6.44 -1.67
N GLY A 20 -12.02 5.92 -2.46
CA GLY A 20 -10.92 5.06 -1.99
C GLY A 20 -11.29 3.59 -1.79
N LEU A 21 -12.43 3.13 -2.33
CA LEU A 21 -12.84 1.74 -2.22
C LEU A 21 -11.91 0.81 -3.01
N THR A 22 -11.70 -0.41 -2.50
CA THR A 22 -10.95 -1.46 -3.19
C THR A 22 -11.75 -2.05 -4.35
N GLU A 23 -11.09 -2.78 -5.26
CA GLU A 23 -11.78 -3.43 -6.38
C GLU A 23 -12.79 -4.48 -5.87
N GLU A 24 -12.52 -5.15 -4.76
CA GLU A 24 -13.45 -6.06 -4.08
C GLU A 24 -14.71 -5.34 -3.60
N GLN A 25 -14.55 -4.19 -2.93
CA GLN A 25 -15.66 -3.39 -2.43
C GLN A 25 -16.49 -2.78 -3.56
N ILE A 26 -15.83 -2.32 -4.63
CA ILE A 26 -16.49 -1.83 -5.84
C ILE A 26 -17.28 -2.97 -6.51
N GLY A 27 -16.71 -4.18 -6.57
CA GLY A 27 -17.39 -5.36 -7.10
C GLY A 27 -18.65 -5.69 -6.32
N ALA A 28 -18.53 -5.74 -4.99
CA ALA A 28 -19.67 -5.96 -4.10
C ALA A 28 -20.77 -4.90 -4.29
N ALA A 29 -20.41 -3.62 -4.34
CA ALA A 29 -21.34 -2.51 -4.56
C ALA A 29 -22.05 -2.60 -5.92
N LEU A 30 -21.33 -2.98 -6.98
CA LEU A 30 -21.88 -3.15 -8.32
C LEU A 30 -22.57 -4.51 -8.53
N GLY A 31 -22.58 -5.39 -7.52
CA GLY A 31 -23.13 -6.74 -7.61
C GLY A 31 -22.45 -7.61 -8.66
N ILE A 32 -21.11 -7.52 -8.76
CA ILE A 32 -20.27 -8.32 -9.66
C ILE A 32 -19.08 -8.89 -8.89
N SER A 33 -18.57 -10.04 -9.33
CA SER A 33 -17.36 -10.61 -8.73
C SER A 33 -16.12 -9.75 -9.04
N THR A 34 -15.12 -9.85 -8.17
CA THR A 34 -13.77 -9.31 -8.39
C THR A 34 -13.14 -9.78 -9.70
N ASP A 35 -13.35 -11.04 -10.06
CA ASP A 35 -12.89 -11.58 -11.34
C ASP A 35 -13.58 -10.91 -12.54
N THR A 36 -14.85 -10.53 -12.39
CA THR A 36 -15.55 -9.76 -13.42
C THR A 36 -14.95 -8.37 -13.56
N ILE A 37 -14.52 -7.73 -12.47
CA ILE A 37 -13.79 -6.46 -12.51
C ILE A 37 -12.46 -6.61 -13.24
N ARG A 38 -11.66 -7.62 -12.88
CA ARG A 38 -10.36 -7.90 -13.53
C ARG A 38 -10.51 -8.14 -15.02
N ARG A 39 -11.49 -8.96 -15.42
CA ARG A 39 -11.80 -9.21 -16.84
C ARG A 39 -12.23 -7.93 -17.56
N ARG A 40 -13.14 -7.14 -16.98
CA ARG A 40 -13.60 -5.89 -17.61
C ARG A 40 -12.50 -4.84 -17.77
N LYS A 41 -11.54 -4.78 -16.86
CA LYS A 41 -10.36 -3.91 -17.02
C LYS A 41 -9.53 -4.28 -18.26
N LYS A 42 -9.52 -5.55 -18.66
CA LYS A 42 -8.80 -6.04 -19.85
C LYS A 42 -9.63 -5.86 -21.12
N ASP A 43 -10.91 -6.21 -21.05
CA ASP A 43 -11.79 -6.29 -22.22
C ASP A 43 -12.44 -4.94 -22.58
N TYR A 44 -12.46 -3.97 -21.66
CA TYR A 44 -13.13 -2.68 -21.82
C TYR A 44 -12.29 -1.54 -21.22
N ALA A 45 -11.58 -0.82 -22.09
CA ALA A 45 -10.59 0.19 -21.71
C ALA A 45 -11.21 1.30 -20.85
N GLU A 46 -12.41 1.78 -21.19
CA GLU A 46 -13.08 2.86 -20.45
C GLU A 46 -13.37 2.49 -18.99
N PHE A 47 -13.57 1.20 -18.68
CA PHE A 47 -13.76 0.75 -17.30
C PHE A 47 -12.46 0.82 -16.49
N GLY A 48 -11.33 0.45 -17.10
CA GLY A 48 -10.01 0.61 -16.50
C GLY A 48 -9.67 2.09 -16.27
N GLU A 49 -10.01 2.95 -17.23
CA GLU A 49 -9.84 4.40 -17.13
C GLU A 49 -10.72 5.03 -16.05
N ALA A 50 -11.99 4.63 -15.96
CA ALA A 50 -12.90 5.09 -14.90
C ALA A 50 -12.34 4.80 -13.49
N LEU A 51 -11.81 3.59 -13.26
CA LEU A 51 -11.16 3.24 -12.00
C LEU A 51 -9.92 4.09 -11.72
N LYS A 52 -9.04 4.26 -12.72
CA LYS A 52 -7.82 5.09 -12.57
C LYS A 52 -8.17 6.54 -12.29
N LYS A 53 -9.12 7.11 -13.04
CA LYS A 53 -9.61 8.47 -12.88
C LYS A 53 -10.20 8.68 -11.50
N GLY A 54 -11.07 7.78 -11.05
CA GLY A 54 -11.66 7.84 -9.72
C GLY A 54 -10.58 7.84 -8.63
N LYS A 55 -9.66 6.88 -8.66
CA LYS A 55 -8.54 6.83 -7.70
C LYS A 55 -7.74 8.13 -7.66
N ALA A 56 -7.40 8.70 -8.82
CA ALA A 56 -6.69 9.97 -8.90
C ALA A 56 -7.51 11.13 -8.30
N GLN A 57 -8.81 11.20 -8.56
CA GLN A 57 -9.70 12.20 -7.98
C GLN A 57 -9.76 12.09 -6.45
N GLY A 58 -9.89 10.88 -5.92
CA GLY A 58 -9.92 10.63 -4.48
C GLY A 58 -8.65 11.10 -3.77
N VAL A 59 -7.49 10.74 -4.33
CA VAL A 59 -6.20 11.20 -3.81
C VAL A 59 -6.11 12.72 -3.85
N ALA A 60 -6.53 13.36 -4.94
CA ALA A 60 -6.50 14.82 -5.06
C ALA A 60 -7.43 15.50 -4.04
N MET A 61 -8.63 14.97 -3.80
CA MET A 61 -9.56 15.49 -2.81
C MET A 61 -8.98 15.43 -1.40
N VAL A 62 -8.45 14.27 -0.98
CA VAL A 62 -7.84 14.11 0.35
C VAL A 62 -6.58 14.97 0.49
N THR A 63 -5.76 15.05 -0.56
CA THR A 63 -4.56 15.90 -0.57
C THR A 63 -4.91 17.38 -0.39
N ASN A 64 -5.93 17.87 -1.08
CA ASN A 64 -6.39 19.26 -0.92
C ASN A 64 -6.97 19.51 0.47
N ALA A 65 -7.74 18.57 1.02
CA ALA A 65 -8.28 18.68 2.37
C ALA A 65 -7.17 18.70 3.43
N LEU A 66 -6.17 17.83 3.30
CA LEU A 66 -4.98 17.80 4.16
C LEU A 66 -4.22 19.14 4.08
N PHE A 67 -3.99 19.65 2.87
CA PHE A 67 -3.30 20.93 2.67
C PHE A 67 -4.04 22.09 3.32
N LYS A 68 -5.37 22.17 3.12
CA LYS A 68 -6.21 23.18 3.77
C LYS A 68 -6.14 23.09 5.30
N ASN A 69 -6.28 21.88 5.87
CA ASN A 69 -6.15 21.68 7.31
C ASN A 69 -4.77 22.11 7.85
N ALA A 70 -3.70 21.85 7.09
CA ALA A 70 -2.36 22.31 7.46
C ALA A 70 -2.25 23.85 7.43
N GLN A 71 -2.86 24.50 6.43
CA GLN A 71 -2.92 25.97 6.35
C GLN A 71 -3.74 26.60 7.48
N GLU A 72 -4.77 25.91 7.96
CA GLU A 72 -5.62 26.36 9.08
C GLU A 72 -4.97 26.13 10.46
N GLY A 73 -3.75 25.59 10.52
CA GLY A 73 -2.99 25.47 11.76
C GLY A 73 -3.02 24.09 12.42
N ASN A 74 -3.54 23.06 11.73
CA ASN A 74 -3.46 21.69 12.27
C ASN A 74 -2.00 21.20 12.26
N VAL A 75 -1.38 21.17 13.44
CA VAL A 75 0.04 20.83 13.63
C VAL A 75 0.37 19.44 13.09
N VAL A 76 -0.51 18.45 13.27
CA VAL A 76 -0.28 17.09 12.76
C VAL A 76 -0.29 17.07 11.23
N ALA A 77 -1.22 17.78 10.59
CA ALA A 77 -1.27 17.91 9.13
C ALA A 77 -0.04 18.65 8.59
N GLN A 78 0.45 19.68 9.29
CA GLN A 78 1.68 20.40 8.95
C GLN A 78 2.90 19.49 9.04
N ILE A 79 3.08 18.77 10.15
CA ILE A 79 4.18 17.80 10.34
C ILE A 79 4.14 16.76 9.22
N PHE A 80 2.97 16.17 8.97
CA PHE A 80 2.82 15.16 7.92
C PHE A 80 3.14 15.73 6.54
N TYR A 81 2.64 16.92 6.20
CA TYR A 81 2.92 17.57 4.93
C TYR A 81 4.42 17.83 4.74
N LEU A 82 5.08 18.41 5.74
CA LEU A 82 6.51 18.78 5.67
C LEU A 82 7.41 17.54 5.62
N LYS A 83 7.14 16.50 6.43
CA LYS A 83 7.86 15.21 6.34
C LYS A 83 7.81 14.59 4.94
N ASN A 84 6.74 14.82 4.17
CA ASN A 84 6.56 14.26 2.82
C ASN A 84 7.01 15.19 1.69
N ARG A 85 6.87 16.51 1.84
CA ARG A 85 7.15 17.50 0.78
C ARG A 85 8.52 18.17 0.92
N ASP A 86 9.09 18.17 2.11
CA ASP A 86 10.43 18.67 2.42
C ASP A 86 11.17 17.66 3.34
N PRO A 87 11.42 16.43 2.86
CA PRO A 87 12.06 15.41 3.66
C PRO A 87 13.52 15.72 4.00
N GLU A 88 14.18 16.63 3.27
CA GLU A 88 15.56 17.00 3.60
C GLU A 88 15.65 17.71 4.95
N ASN A 89 14.71 18.61 5.23
CA ASN A 89 14.67 19.36 6.48
C ASN A 89 13.83 18.69 7.58
N TRP A 90 12.80 17.92 7.22
CA TRP A 90 11.79 17.44 8.18
C TRP A 90 11.77 15.93 8.40
N ARG A 91 12.44 15.13 7.56
CA ARG A 91 12.50 13.68 7.79
C ARG A 91 13.30 13.41 9.05
N GLU A 92 12.76 12.53 9.89
CA GLU A 92 13.50 12.01 11.05
C GLU A 92 14.77 11.31 10.59
N ARG A 93 15.88 11.66 11.23
CA ARG A 93 17.14 10.93 11.09
C ARG A 93 17.15 9.85 12.16
N VAL A 94 17.27 8.60 11.72
CA VAL A 94 17.46 7.46 12.61
C VAL A 94 18.96 7.18 12.68
N GLU A 95 19.53 7.30 13.87
CA GLU A 95 20.91 6.88 14.15
C GLU A 95 20.88 5.49 14.81
N HIS A 96 21.49 4.51 14.16
CA HIS A 96 21.62 3.17 14.71
C HIS A 96 22.90 3.08 15.54
N THR A 97 22.75 2.71 16.81
CA THR A 97 23.86 2.48 17.73
C THR A 97 23.76 1.08 18.35
N GLY A 98 24.90 0.54 18.77
CA GLY A 98 24.99 -0.70 19.53
C GLY A 98 24.53 -0.51 20.98
N LYS A 99 24.68 -1.58 21.77
CA LYS A 99 24.24 -1.60 23.17
C LYS A 99 24.85 -0.43 23.95
N GLY A 100 24.01 0.35 24.64
CA GLY A 100 24.45 1.49 25.44
C GLY A 100 25.02 2.67 24.62
N GLY A 101 24.69 2.77 23.33
CA GLY A 101 25.23 3.83 22.45
C GLY A 101 26.62 3.53 21.88
N GLY A 102 27.14 2.31 22.09
CA GLY A 102 28.42 1.87 21.54
C GLY A 102 28.37 1.57 20.04
N PRO A 103 29.50 1.16 19.45
CA PRO A 103 29.53 0.69 18.05
C PRO A 103 28.54 -0.45 17.83
N VAL A 104 27.91 -0.48 16.65
CA VAL A 104 27.10 -1.63 16.23
C VAL A 104 28.03 -2.84 16.12
N GLU A 105 27.77 -3.86 16.91
CA GLU A 105 28.49 -5.13 16.82
C GLU A 105 28.06 -5.87 15.56
N THR A 106 29.04 -6.25 14.73
CA THR A 106 28.81 -7.08 13.55
C THR A 106 29.34 -8.48 13.82
N VAL A 107 28.53 -9.49 13.50
CA VAL A 107 28.96 -10.89 13.53
C VAL A 107 29.24 -11.33 12.10
N ASN A 108 30.48 -11.69 11.81
CA ASN A 108 30.86 -12.28 10.52
C ASN A 108 30.77 -13.79 10.62
N TYR A 109 29.73 -14.37 10.04
CA TYR A 109 29.56 -15.82 10.00
C TYR A 109 30.43 -16.44 8.90
N THR A 110 31.15 -17.49 9.27
CA THR A 110 31.95 -18.31 8.37
C THR A 110 31.13 -19.48 7.82
N ALA A 111 31.64 -20.13 6.76
CA ALA A 111 31.02 -21.34 6.24
C ALA A 111 30.90 -22.45 7.30
N ASP A 112 31.81 -22.50 8.26
CA ASP A 112 31.77 -23.48 9.35
C ASP A 112 30.71 -23.13 10.40
N ASP A 113 30.47 -21.84 10.67
CA ASP A 113 29.38 -21.41 11.56
C ASP A 113 28.01 -21.81 11.00
N TYR A 114 27.81 -21.65 9.69
CA TYR A 114 26.59 -22.10 9.02
C TYR A 114 26.44 -23.62 9.02
N ARG A 115 27.53 -24.37 8.82
CA ARG A 115 27.51 -25.84 8.91
C ARG A 115 27.20 -26.32 10.31
N ALA A 116 27.73 -25.66 11.34
CA ALA A 116 27.45 -25.97 12.74
C ALA A 116 25.98 -25.67 13.09
N ALA A 117 25.44 -24.55 12.61
CA ALA A 117 24.03 -24.21 12.77
C ALA A 117 23.12 -25.23 12.07
N ALA A 118 23.45 -25.65 10.84
CA ALA A 118 22.69 -26.66 10.09
C ALA A 118 22.64 -28.00 10.85
N ARG A 119 23.79 -28.50 11.32
CA ARG A 119 23.84 -29.74 12.12
C ARG A 119 22.99 -29.66 13.39
N LYS A 120 22.97 -28.49 14.04
CA LYS A 120 22.17 -28.26 15.24
C LYS A 120 20.67 -28.21 14.93
N ILE A 121 20.28 -27.68 13.78
CA ILE A 121 18.90 -27.72 13.30
C ILE A 121 18.48 -29.15 13.01
N ASP A 122 19.29 -29.91 12.25
CA ASP A 122 19.00 -31.31 11.94
C ASP A 122 18.80 -32.14 13.22
N SER A 123 19.70 -32.00 14.20
CA SER A 123 19.55 -32.70 15.48
C SER A 123 18.29 -32.33 16.28
N LEU A 124 17.77 -31.11 16.10
CA LEU A 124 16.55 -30.66 16.78
C LEU A 124 15.28 -31.10 16.03
N LEU A 125 15.41 -31.49 14.75
CA LEU A 125 14.33 -32.00 13.92
C LEU A 125 14.26 -33.53 13.92
N ASP A 126 15.34 -34.20 14.31
CA ASP A 126 15.42 -35.67 14.43
C ASP A 126 14.91 -36.20 15.80
N ASP A 127 14.49 -35.32 16.73
CA ASP A 127 14.01 -35.66 18.07
C ASP A 127 12.47 -35.87 18.18
N ASP A 128 11.74 -35.95 17.05
CA ASP A 128 10.30 -36.30 16.96
C ASP A 128 10.04 -37.66 16.25
#